data_AF-A0A318EUD9-F1
#
_entry.id   AF-A0A318EUD9-F1
#
_cell.length_a   1.000
_cell.length_b   1.000
_cell.length_c   1.000
_cell.angle_alpha   90.00
_cell.angle_beta   90.00
_cell.angle_gamma   90.00
#
_symmetry.space_group_name_H-M   'P 1'
#
loop_
_entity.id
_entity.type
_entity.pdbx_description
1 polymer ?
#
loop_
_entity_poly.entity_id
_entity_poly.type
_entity_poly.pdbx_seq_one_letter_code
_entity_poly.pdbx_strand_id
1 'polypeptide(L)'
;MKINISMELPIKAIPIDKHYDLELKEYDVTDIRMGQSHTSIFLDGQSNIFNSVHFRFELHGKPIDIYSSGAFNSYRRFYLPFICYGEEK
;
A
#
# COMPACT_ATOMS: atom_id res chain seq x y z
N MET A 1 -22.68 16.80 1.70
CA MET A 1 -21.39 17.20 1.10
C MET A 1 -20.35 16.15 1.50
N LYS A 2 -20.02 15.21 0.61
CA LYS A 2 -18.98 14.20 0.88
C LYS A 2 -17.65 14.89 0.63
N ILE A 3 -16.90 15.14 1.70
CA ILE A 3 -15.54 15.66 1.60
C ILE A 3 -14.70 14.48 1.09
N ASN A 4 -14.40 14.45 -0.21
CA ASN A 4 -13.39 13.56 -0.76
C ASN A 4 -12.04 14.12 -0.35
N ILE A 5 -11.60 13.75 0.85
CA ILE A 5 -10.22 13.94 1.26
C ILE A 5 -9.45 12.92 0.43
N SER A 6 -8.87 13.32 -0.71
CA SER A 6 -7.76 12.55 -1.26
C SER A 6 -6.67 12.66 -0.21
N MET A 7 -6.62 11.67 0.69
CA MET A 7 -5.46 11.51 1.54
C MET A 7 -4.33 11.20 0.57
N GLU A 8 -3.57 12.23 0.19
CA GLU A 8 -2.21 12.02 -0.30
C GLU A 8 -1.53 11.23 0.80
N LEU A 9 -1.47 9.91 0.63
CA LEU A 9 -0.73 9.05 1.52
C LEU A 9 0.72 9.54 1.38
N PRO A 10 1.39 10.02 2.45
CA PRO A 10 2.76 10.50 2.35
C PRO A 10 3.73 9.30 2.29
N ILE A 11 3.37 8.31 1.48
CA ILE A 11 4.07 7.06 1.27
C ILE A 11 4.90 7.20 0.02
N LYS A 12 6.20 6.91 0.17
CA LYS A 12 7.12 6.77 -0.95
C LYS A 12 7.33 5.28 -1.23
N ALA A 13 7.47 4.94 -2.51
CA ALA A 13 7.91 3.63 -2.96
C ALA A 13 9.30 3.74 -3.60
N ILE A 14 10.18 2.81 -3.26
CA ILE A 14 11.54 2.74 -3.80
C ILE A 14 11.71 1.35 -4.42
N PRO A 15 12.01 1.24 -5.73
CA PRO A 15 12.27 -0.05 -6.35
C PRO A 15 13.45 -0.76 -5.67
N ILE A 16 13.32 -2.06 -5.43
CA ILE A 16 14.39 -2.89 -4.85
C ILE A 16 15.13 -3.71 -5.91
N ASP A 17 14.58 -3.77 -7.12
CA ASP A 17 15.16 -4.43 -8.28
C ASP A 17 14.84 -3.66 -9.57
N LYS A 18 15.26 -4.20 -10.71
CA LYS A 18 15.10 -3.58 -12.04
C LYS A 18 13.92 -4.16 -12.84
N HIS A 19 12.95 -4.81 -12.19
CA HIS A 19 11.90 -5.54 -12.89
C HIS A 19 11.05 -4.66 -13.83
N TYR A 20 10.89 -3.37 -13.51
CA TYR A 20 10.05 -2.43 -14.26
C TYR A 20 10.82 -1.31 -14.98
N ASP A 21 12.15 -1.43 -15.12
CA ASP A 21 13.02 -0.39 -15.70
C ASP A 21 12.86 1.01 -15.06
N LEU A 22 12.44 1.04 -13.79
CA LEU A 22 12.35 2.26 -13.00
C LEU A 22 13.75 2.64 -12.48
N GLU A 23 14.02 3.94 -12.42
CA GLU A 23 15.21 4.46 -11.74
C GLU A 23 15.15 4.12 -10.25
N LEU A 24 16.29 3.81 -9.63
CA LEU A 24 16.42 3.53 -8.19
C LEU A 24 16.33 4.82 -7.36
N LYS A 25 15.16 5.44 -7.35
CA LYS A 25 14.81 6.64 -6.58
C LYS A 25 13.45 6.50 -5.91
N GLU A 26 13.09 7.49 -5.11
CA GLU A 26 11.77 7.58 -4.47
C GLU A 26 10.69 8.03 -5.47
N TYR A 27 9.55 7.37 -5.41
CA TYR A 27 8.34 7.75 -6.12
C TYR A 27 7.20 7.97 -5.13
N ASP A 28 6.39 9.01 -5.36
CA ASP A 28 5.15 9.21 -4.61
C ASP A 28 4.15 8.11 -4.96
N VAL A 29 3.54 7.53 -3.92
CA VAL A 29 2.49 6.53 -4.07
C VAL A 29 1.13 7.24 -4.08
N THR A 30 0.41 7.12 -5.18
CA THR A 30 -0.92 7.72 -5.33
C THR A 30 -2.02 6.80 -4.82
N ASP A 31 -1.83 5.48 -4.89
CA ASP A 31 -2.80 4.49 -4.40
C ASP A 31 -2.11 3.14 -4.10
N ILE A 32 -2.65 2.41 -3.14
CA ILE A 32 -2.27 1.03 -2.82
C ILE A 32 -3.55 0.20 -2.80
N ARG A 33 -3.66 -0.74 -3.73
CA ARG A 33 -4.80 -1.67 -3.79
C ARG A 33 -4.35 -3.05 -3.37
N MET A 34 -4.65 -3.38 -2.13
CA MET A 34 -4.34 -4.69 -1.56
C MET A 34 -5.41 -5.71 -1.94
N GLY A 35 -4.99 -6.75 -2.66
CA GLY A 35 -5.76 -7.96 -2.91
C GLY A 35 -5.22 -9.13 -2.09
N GLN A 36 -5.98 -10.23 -2.05
CA GLN A 36 -5.67 -11.40 -1.23
C GLN A 36 -4.31 -12.06 -1.60
N SER A 37 -3.98 -12.08 -2.89
CA SER A 37 -2.76 -12.72 -3.42
C SER A 37 -1.83 -11.76 -4.18
N HIS A 38 -2.25 -10.50 -4.33
CA HIS A 38 -1.52 -9.50 -5.11
C HIS A 38 -1.82 -8.10 -4.56
N THR A 39 -0.81 -7.25 -4.46
CA THR A 39 -0.97 -5.85 -4.05
C THR A 39 -0.43 -4.95 -5.15
N SER A 40 -1.31 -4.09 -5.67
CA SER A 40 -1.02 -3.18 -6.76
C SER A 40 -0.66 -1.80 -6.23
N ILE A 41 0.41 -1.23 -6.79
CA ILE A 41 0.94 0.10 -6.46
C ILE A 41 0.78 1.02 -7.65
N PHE A 42 0.30 2.23 -7.38
CA PHE A 42 0.16 3.31 -8.33
C PHE A 42 1.14 4.41 -7.94
N LEU A 43 1.98 4.82 -8.88
CA LEU A 43 3.02 5.82 -8.66
C LEU A 43 2.66 7.11 -9.38
N ASP A 44 2.97 8.25 -8.77
CA ASP A 44 2.75 9.55 -9.41
C ASP A 44 3.62 9.67 -10.68
N GLY A 45 3.03 10.26 -11.73
CA GLY A 45 3.66 10.39 -13.04
C GLY A 45 3.90 9.08 -13.81
N GLN A 46 3.44 7.92 -13.31
CA GLN A 46 3.54 6.63 -14.00
C GLN A 46 2.16 6.15 -14.47
N SER A 47 2.07 5.68 -15.71
CA SER A 47 0.82 5.12 -16.26
C SER A 47 0.60 3.65 -15.90
N ASN A 48 1.66 2.96 -15.49
CA ASN A 48 1.64 1.52 -15.24
C ASN A 48 1.21 1.22 -13.80
N ILE A 49 0.71 0.00 -13.61
CA ILE A 49 0.40 -0.57 -12.30
C ILE A 49 1.51 -1.55 -11.94
N PHE A 50 2.02 -1.45 -10.72
CA PHE A 50 3.18 -2.22 -10.30
C PHE A 50 2.85 -3.21 -9.18
N ASN A 51 3.56 -4.34 -9.13
CA ASN A 51 3.46 -5.29 -8.02
C ASN A 51 4.32 -4.80 -6.84
N SER A 52 3.71 -4.70 -5.67
CA SER A 52 4.34 -4.19 -4.45
C SER A 52 5.58 -4.97 -3.98
N VAL A 53 5.74 -6.23 -4.41
CA VAL A 53 6.91 -7.06 -4.02
C VAL A 53 8.24 -6.52 -4.53
N HIS A 54 8.21 -5.67 -5.58
CA HIS A 54 9.40 -5.05 -6.16
C HIS A 54 9.74 -3.69 -5.53
N PHE A 55 9.11 -3.34 -4.40
CA PHE A 55 9.30 -2.05 -3.75
C PHE A 55 9.48 -2.19 -2.23
N ARG A 56 10.24 -1.26 -1.66
CA ARG A 56 10.17 -0.90 -0.23
C ARG A 56 9.29 0.35 -0.10
N PHE A 57 8.60 0.48 1.03
CA PHE A 57 7.72 1.61 1.29
C PHE A 57 8.22 2.40 2.50
N GLU A 58 8.10 3.72 2.43
CA GLU A 58 8.47 4.63 3.51
C GLU A 58 7.36 5.63 3.80
N LEU A 59 7.13 5.94 5.07
CA LEU A 59 6.23 6.98 5.55
C LEU A 59 7.04 7.99 6.35
N HIS A 60 7.09 9.24 5.88
CA HIS A 60 7.93 10.29 6.48
C HIS A 60 9.41 9.87 6.65
N GLY A 61 9.98 9.20 5.62
CA GLY A 61 11.37 8.72 5.62
C GLY A 61 11.65 7.54 6.53
N LYS A 62 10.62 6.87 7.07
CA LYS A 62 10.75 5.66 7.87
C LYS A 62 10.19 4.46 7.10
N PRO A 63 10.91 3.33 7.02
CA PRO A 63 10.38 2.11 6.42
C PRO A 63 9.08 1.66 7.07
N ILE A 64 8.10 1.28 6.26
CA ILE A 64 6.82 0.72 6.70
C ILE A 64 6.57 -0.64 6.05
N ASP A 65 5.86 -1.50 6.79
CA ASP A 65 5.35 -2.77 6.28
C ASP A 65 3.85 -2.65 5.98
N ILE A 66 3.53 -2.50 4.69
CA ILE A 66 2.15 -2.36 4.23
C ILE A 66 1.34 -3.65 4.36
N TYR A 67 1.99 -4.81 4.40
CA TYR A 67 1.30 -6.11 4.52
C TYR A 67 0.92 -6.41 5.95
N SER A 68 1.73 -5.95 6.91
CA SER A 68 1.46 -6.19 8.33
C SER A 68 0.55 -5.16 8.99
N SER A 69 0.42 -3.98 8.39
CA SER A 69 -0.38 -2.89 8.95
C SER A 69 -1.86 -3.04 8.58
N GLY A 70 -2.74 -3.07 9.59
CA GLY A 70 -4.18 -3.08 9.38
C GLY A 70 -4.73 -1.79 8.73
N ALA A 71 -3.92 -0.73 8.63
CA ALA A 71 -4.29 0.47 7.90
C ALA A 71 -4.26 0.29 6.37
N PHE A 72 -3.47 -0.67 5.88
CA PHE A 72 -3.30 -0.95 4.45
C PHE A 72 -3.80 -2.35 4.07
N ASN A 73 -3.61 -3.34 4.95
CA ASN A 73 -4.04 -4.70 4.74
C ASN A 73 -5.39 -4.98 5.41
N SER A 74 -6.46 -4.86 4.62
CA SER A 74 -7.82 -5.22 5.05
C SER A 74 -8.00 -6.70 5.40
N TYR A 75 -7.09 -7.58 4.94
CA TYR A 75 -7.12 -9.02 5.26
C TYR A 75 -6.49 -9.33 6.61
N ARG A 76 -5.70 -8.40 7.18
CA ARG A 76 -5.36 -8.46 8.60
C ARG A 76 -6.55 -7.98 9.44
N ARG A 77 -7.63 -8.77 9.44
CA ARG A 77 -8.53 -8.78 10.60
C ARG A 77 -7.67 -9.19 11.79
N PHE A 78 -7.51 -8.30 12.76
CA PHE A 78 -7.00 -8.70 14.05
C PHE A 78 -7.95 -9.75 14.63
N TYR A 79 -7.61 -11.03 14.50
CA TYR A 79 -8.06 -12.05 15.44
C TYR A 79 -7.34 -11.78 16.76
N LEU A 80 -7.84 -10.81 17.50
CA LEU A 80 -7.70 -10.86 18.95
C LEU A 80 -8.49 -12.11 19.38
N PRO A 81 -7.95 -13.02 20.22
CA PRO A 81 -8.62 -14.28 20.58
C PRO A 81 -9.99 -14.14 21.27
N PHE A 82 -10.59 -12.95 21.33
CA PHE A 82 -11.86 -12.67 22.00
C PHE A 82 -12.77 -11.65 21.28
N ILE A 83 -12.51 -11.28 20.02
CA ILE A 83 -13.40 -10.35 19.30
C ILE A 83 -13.82 -10.96 17.96
N CYS A 84 -14.99 -11.60 17.97
CA CYS A 84 -15.74 -11.94 16.77
C CYS A 84 -16.48 -10.68 16.31
N TYR A 85 -16.14 -10.14 15.13
CA TYR A 85 -17.08 -9.26 14.43
C TYR A 85 -18.14 -10.17 13.80
N GLY A 86 -19.34 -10.12 14.35
CA GLY A 86 -20.50 -10.80 13.76
C GLY A 86 -20.66 -10.34 12.32
N GLU A 87 -20.89 -11.31 11.44
CA GLU A 87 -21.34 -11.05 10.08
C GLU A 87 -22.72 -10.39 10.18
N GLU A 88 -22.83 -9.14 9.75
CA GLU A 88 -24.13 -8.57 9.43
C GLU A 88 -24.59 -9.19 8.10
N LYS A 89 -25.83 -9.71 8.16
CA LYS A 89 -26.51 -10.57 7.18
C LYS A 89 -26.54 -10.04 5.75
#